data_AF-A0A9D6HXG0-F1
#
_entry.id   AF-A0A9D6HXG0-F1
#
_cell.length_a   1.000
_cell.length_b   1.000
_cell.length_c   1.000
_cell.angle_alpha   90.00
_cell.angle_beta   90.00
_cell.angle_gamma   90.00
#
_symmetry.space_group_name_H-M   'P 1'
#
loop_
_entity.id
_entity.type
_entity.pdbx_description
1 polymer ?
#
loop_
_entity_poly.entity_id
_entity_poly.type
_entity_poly.pdbx_seq_one_letter_code
_entity_poly.pdbx_strand_id
1 'polypeptide(L)'
;MEVVGIGLLAFLFIAIAGLVVIFAVIKAVQSSLRNVANRAMERVLNVGERELVKGVQNIERAIGDEIAKNDPNRLATETMKLAEEKAGELTVSQVMSGLDVRQDVAVRTLEGIRKKSLCSVQDRNGQIVYIFPGFKKRKPVKICEYCGGTYEIREEEPLPSCPSCGAKLKAATVLE
;
A
#
# COMPACT_ATOMS: atom_id res chain seq x y z
N MET A 1 -21.82 21.75 94.93
CA MET A 1 -21.84 21.91 93.45
C MET A 1 -20.51 21.51 92.78
N GLU A 2 -19.43 21.28 93.53
CA GLU A 2 -18.10 20.99 92.96
C GLU A 2 -17.96 19.57 92.36
N VAL A 3 -18.65 18.58 92.93
CA VAL A 3 -18.57 17.18 92.49
C VAL A 3 -19.15 16.96 91.08
N VAL A 4 -20.15 17.76 90.70
CA VAL A 4 -20.80 17.66 89.38
C VAL A 4 -19.87 18.18 88.27
N GLY A 5 -19.05 19.19 88.57
CA GLY A 5 -18.09 19.76 87.61
C GLY A 5 -16.96 18.80 87.24
N ILE A 6 -16.47 18.03 88.22
CA ILE A 6 -15.39 17.06 87.99
C ILE A 6 -15.89 15.89 87.12
N GLY A 7 -17.12 15.42 87.34
CA GLY A 7 -17.72 14.36 86.52
C GLY A 7 -17.91 14.75 85.05
N LEU A 8 -18.32 15.99 84.80
CA LEU A 8 -18.54 16.52 83.46
C LEU A 8 -17.22 16.67 82.68
N LEU A 9 -16.15 17.13 83.34
CA LEU A 9 -14.81 17.22 82.74
C LEU A 9 -14.25 15.84 82.39
N ALA A 10 -14.42 14.84 83.27
CA ALA A 10 -13.98 13.47 82.99
C ALA A 10 -14.70 12.86 81.78
N PHE A 11 -16.01 13.05 81.67
CA PHE A 11 -16.79 12.56 80.53
C PHE A 11 -16.36 13.23 79.22
N LEU A 12 -16.13 14.55 79.24
CA LEU A 12 -15.68 15.32 78.08
C LEU A 12 -14.30 14.85 77.61
N PHE A 13 -13.39 14.54 78.54
CA PHE A 13 -12.06 14.01 78.22
C PHE A 13 -12.13 12.63 77.57
N ILE A 14 -12.98 11.74 78.07
CA ILE A 14 -13.22 10.41 77.48
C ILE A 14 -13.83 10.53 76.08
N ALA A 15 -14.79 11.44 75.89
CA ALA A 15 -15.41 11.68 74.59
C ALA A 15 -14.39 12.21 73.56
N ILE A 16 -13.54 13.18 73.95
CA ILE A 16 -12.48 13.70 73.08
C ILE A 16 -11.47 12.60 72.75
N ALA A 17 -11.01 11.84 73.75
CA ALA A 17 -10.07 10.75 73.54
C ALA A 17 -10.63 9.70 72.56
N GLY A 18 -11.92 9.35 72.69
CA GLY A 18 -12.61 8.45 71.77
C GLY A 18 -12.63 8.99 70.33
N LEU A 19 -12.96 10.27 70.14
CA LEU A 19 -12.96 10.91 68.82
C LEU A 19 -11.57 10.94 68.17
N VAL A 20 -10.52 11.18 68.94
CA VAL A 20 -9.14 11.17 68.45
C VAL A 20 -8.73 9.78 67.95
N VAL A 21 -9.08 8.73 68.69
CA VAL A 21 -8.80 7.34 68.27
C VAL A 21 -9.55 6.98 66.99
N ILE A 22 -10.84 7.33 66.89
CA ILE A 22 -11.65 7.09 65.68
C ILE A 22 -11.03 7.80 64.48
N PHE A 23 -10.64 9.07 64.64
CA PHE A 23 -10.03 9.85 63.56
C PHE A 23 -8.68 9.25 63.11
N ALA A 24 -7.87 8.76 64.05
CA ALA A 24 -6.61 8.08 63.75
C ALA A 24 -6.83 6.79 62.92
N VAL A 25 -7.83 5.99 63.27
CA VAL A 25 -8.19 4.77 62.53
C VAL A 25 -8.65 5.10 61.10
N ILE A 26 -9.51 6.11 60.94
CA ILE A 26 -9.97 6.55 59.60
C ILE A 26 -8.79 6.98 58.74
N LYS A 27 -7.84 7.76 59.28
CA LYS A 27 -6.64 8.16 58.53
C LYS A 27 -5.72 6.98 58.20
N ALA A 28 -5.56 6.02 59.11
CA ALA A 28 -4.74 4.83 58.87
C ALA A 28 -5.31 3.95 57.74
N VAL A 29 -6.64 3.77 57.72
CA VAL A 29 -7.34 3.05 56.65
C VAL A 29 -7.22 3.81 55.32
N GLN A 30 -7.40 5.13 55.32
CA GLN A 30 -7.28 5.94 54.11
C GLN A 30 -5.84 5.97 53.55
N SER A 31 -4.82 5.96 54.43
CA SER A 31 -3.42 5.86 54.02
C SER A 31 -3.08 4.50 53.41
N SER A 32 -3.60 3.41 54.00
CA SER A 32 -3.42 2.07 53.45
C SER A 32 -4.12 1.90 52.10
N LEU A 33 -5.31 2.48 51.93
CA LEU A 33 -6.04 2.48 50.65
C LEU A 33 -5.29 3.26 49.56
N ARG A 34 -4.67 4.41 49.87
CA ARG A 34 -3.83 5.15 48.91
C ARG A 34 -2.58 4.37 48.49
N ASN A 35 -1.96 3.66 49.43
CA ASN A 35 -0.76 2.86 49.14
C ASN A 35 -1.06 1.63 48.27
N VAL A 36 -2.27 1.06 48.38
CA VAL A 36 -2.72 -0.06 47.54
C VAL A 36 -3.21 0.42 46.17
N ALA A 37 -3.92 1.56 46.10
CA ALA A 37 -4.37 2.14 44.83
C ALA A 37 -3.21 2.52 43.91
N ASN A 38 -2.13 3.09 44.47
CA ASN A 38 -0.94 3.45 43.69
C ASN A 38 -0.20 2.20 43.14
N ARG A 39 -0.18 1.08 43.87
CA ARG A 39 0.45 -0.17 43.39
C ARG A 39 -0.38 -0.92 42.35
N ALA A 40 -1.70 -0.71 42.30
CA ALA A 40 -2.58 -1.35 41.32
C ALA A 40 -2.52 -0.65 39.95
N MET A 41 -2.50 0.69 39.91
CA MET A 41 -2.48 1.44 38.65
C MET A 41 -1.17 1.25 37.85
N GLU A 42 -0.03 1.08 38.52
CA GLU A 42 1.27 0.92 37.86
C GLU A 42 1.40 -0.42 37.11
N ARG A 43 0.65 -1.45 37.50
CA ARG A 43 0.65 -2.76 36.82
C ARG A 43 -0.25 -2.79 35.58
N VAL A 44 -1.34 -2.03 35.54
CA VAL A 44 -2.26 -2.05 34.39
C VAL A 44 -1.77 -1.16 33.26
N LEU A 45 -1.08 -0.06 33.57
CA LEU A 45 -0.50 0.83 32.56
C LEU A 45 0.71 0.20 31.84
N ASN A 46 1.58 -0.51 32.57
CA ASN A 46 2.76 -1.16 31.98
C ASN A 46 2.45 -2.39 31.10
N VAL A 47 1.31 -3.05 31.30
CA VAL A 47 0.89 -4.20 30.48
C VAL A 47 0.20 -3.72 29.19
N GLY A 48 -0.59 -2.63 29.25
CA GLY A 48 -1.22 -2.05 28.07
C GLY A 48 -0.23 -1.48 27.04
N GLU A 49 0.85 -0.84 27.50
CA GLU A 49 1.83 -0.20 26.63
C GLU A 49 2.70 -1.22 25.87
N ARG A 50 3.06 -2.36 26.49
CA ARG A 50 3.90 -3.38 25.85
C ARG A 50 3.16 -4.22 24.80
N GLU A 51 1.85 -4.41 24.93
CA GLU A 51 1.04 -5.11 23.93
C GLU A 51 0.72 -4.22 22.73
N LEU A 52 0.46 -2.92 22.96
CA LEU A 52 0.23 -1.96 21.87
C LEU A 52 1.49 -1.69 21.03
N VAL A 53 2.66 -1.56 21.66
CA VAL A 53 3.92 -1.35 20.91
C VAL A 53 4.30 -2.58 20.08
N LYS A 54 4.05 -3.80 20.57
CA LYS A 54 4.28 -5.02 19.79
C LYS A 54 3.27 -5.20 18.65
N GLY A 55 2.00 -4.85 18.88
CA GLY A 55 0.98 -4.85 17.84
C GLY A 55 1.30 -3.87 16.70
N VAL A 56 1.69 -2.63 17.05
CA VAL A 56 2.04 -1.58 16.09
C VAL A 56 3.32 -1.94 15.33
N GLN A 57 4.37 -2.47 15.98
CA GLN A 57 5.62 -2.85 15.28
C GLN A 57 5.44 -4.02 14.31
N ASN A 58 4.55 -4.97 14.60
CA ASN A 58 4.27 -6.07 13.66
C ASN A 58 3.43 -5.59 12.48
N ILE A 59 2.52 -4.64 12.70
CA ILE A 59 1.74 -4.00 11.64
C ILE A 59 2.63 -3.12 10.77
N GLU A 60 3.55 -2.33 11.34
CA GLU A 60 4.49 -1.51 10.58
C GLU A 60 5.46 -2.35 9.74
N ARG A 61 5.96 -3.49 10.25
CA ARG A 61 6.80 -4.39 9.45
C ARG A 61 6.03 -5.08 8.33
N ALA A 62 4.80 -5.54 8.60
CA ALA A 62 3.96 -6.14 7.56
C ALA A 62 3.55 -5.12 6.48
N ILE A 63 3.21 -3.89 6.88
CA ILE A 63 2.89 -2.80 5.95
C ILE A 63 4.16 -2.33 5.21
N GLY A 64 5.31 -2.26 5.88
CA GLY A 64 6.58 -1.89 5.26
C GLY A 64 7.03 -2.88 4.19
N ASP A 65 6.88 -4.18 4.44
CA ASP A 65 7.18 -5.23 3.48
C ASP A 65 6.18 -5.27 2.31
N GLU A 66 4.89 -5.00 2.57
CA GLU A 66 3.89 -4.87 1.51
C GLU A 66 4.10 -3.61 0.65
N ILE A 67 4.47 -2.48 1.25
CA ILE A 67 4.77 -1.24 0.53
C ILE A 67 6.06 -1.38 -0.28
N ALA A 68 7.09 -2.03 0.26
CA ALA A 68 8.33 -2.28 -0.46
C ALA A 68 8.13 -3.25 -1.64
N LYS A 69 7.22 -4.23 -1.51
CA LYS A 69 6.83 -5.12 -2.60
C LYS A 69 5.90 -4.47 -3.63
N ASN A 70 5.05 -3.52 -3.22
CA ASN A 70 4.13 -2.78 -4.09
C ASN A 70 4.59 -1.36 -4.45
N ASP A 71 5.90 -1.07 -4.40
CA ASP A 71 6.38 0.24 -4.83
C ASP A 71 5.98 0.47 -6.30
N PRO A 72 5.11 1.45 -6.58
CA PRO A 72 4.56 1.67 -7.92
C PRO A 72 5.65 2.02 -8.95
N ASN A 73 6.75 2.63 -8.52
CA ASN A 73 7.85 2.99 -9.42
C ASN A 73 8.68 1.77 -9.82
N ARG A 74 8.91 0.86 -8.86
CA ARG A 74 9.60 -0.41 -9.13
C ARG A 74 8.76 -1.27 -10.06
N LEU A 75 7.47 -1.45 -9.75
CA LEU A 75 6.55 -2.24 -10.57
C LEU A 75 6.44 -1.69 -12.00
N ALA A 76 6.39 -0.37 -12.17
CA ALA A 76 6.39 0.23 -13.50
C ALA A 76 7.69 -0.08 -14.26
N THR A 77 8.85 0.02 -13.60
CA THR A 77 10.15 -0.27 -14.22
C THR A 77 10.27 -1.75 -14.62
N GLU A 78 9.87 -2.66 -13.75
CA GLU A 78 9.89 -4.10 -14.04
C GLU A 78 8.87 -4.48 -15.13
N THR A 79 7.69 -3.83 -15.14
CA THR A 79 6.71 -4.00 -16.23
C THR A 79 7.27 -3.54 -17.58
N MET A 80 8.03 -2.44 -17.63
CA MET A 80 8.68 -1.98 -18.86
C MET A 80 9.73 -2.97 -19.37
N LYS A 81 10.53 -3.57 -18.47
CA LYS A 81 11.47 -4.64 -18.84
C LYS A 81 10.74 -5.87 -19.39
N LEU A 82 9.65 -6.27 -18.75
CA LEU A 82 8.82 -7.37 -19.22
C LEU A 82 8.22 -7.06 -20.60
N ALA A 83 7.85 -5.80 -20.87
CA ALA A 83 7.36 -5.37 -22.17
C ALA A 83 8.47 -5.48 -23.23
N GLU A 84 9.70 -5.10 -22.92
CA GLU A 84 10.85 -5.25 -23.80
C GLU A 84 11.10 -6.73 -24.16
N GLU A 85 11.07 -7.62 -23.17
CA GLU A 85 11.23 -9.07 -23.37
C GLU A 85 10.09 -9.68 -24.21
N LYS A 86 8.87 -9.13 -24.11
CA LYS A 86 7.68 -9.57 -24.84
C LYS A 86 7.41 -8.77 -26.12
N ALA A 87 8.44 -8.16 -26.70
CA ALA A 87 8.36 -7.43 -27.98
C ALA A 87 7.30 -6.31 -27.99
N GLY A 88 7.10 -5.66 -26.84
CA GLY A 88 6.20 -4.53 -26.68
C GLY A 88 4.72 -4.87 -26.57
N GLU A 89 4.33 -6.14 -26.37
CA GLU A 89 2.95 -6.52 -26.12
C GLU A 89 2.82 -7.19 -24.75
N LEU A 90 1.95 -6.67 -23.89
CA LEU A 90 1.67 -7.25 -22.58
C LEU A 90 0.18 -7.37 -22.31
N THR A 91 -0.19 -8.47 -21.67
CA THR A 91 -1.50 -8.69 -21.09
C THR A 91 -1.42 -8.59 -19.56
N VAL A 92 -2.57 -8.33 -18.91
CA VAL A 92 -2.64 -8.32 -17.44
C VAL A 92 -2.13 -9.64 -16.86
N SER A 93 -2.49 -10.78 -17.46
CA SER A 93 -2.05 -12.11 -17.03
C SER A 93 -0.54 -12.28 -17.10
N GLN A 94 0.11 -11.76 -18.15
CA GLN A 94 1.57 -11.82 -18.27
C GLN A 94 2.28 -10.99 -17.20
N VAL A 95 1.74 -9.81 -16.87
CA VAL A 95 2.28 -8.98 -15.78
C VAL A 95 2.10 -9.67 -14.43
N MET A 96 0.93 -10.27 -14.18
CA MET A 96 0.69 -11.05 -12.96
C MET A 96 1.68 -12.20 -12.82
N SER A 97 1.86 -13.01 -13.87
CA SER A 97 2.79 -14.14 -13.83
C SER A 97 4.25 -13.72 -13.81
N GLY A 98 4.59 -12.60 -14.46
CA GLY A 98 5.97 -12.14 -14.59
C GLY A 98 6.50 -11.45 -13.34
N LEU A 99 5.62 -10.76 -12.59
CA LEU A 99 5.99 -9.99 -11.41
C LEU A 99 5.47 -10.59 -10.09
N ASP A 100 4.76 -11.73 -10.15
CA ASP A 100 4.10 -12.36 -9.00
C ASP A 100 3.19 -11.39 -8.22
N VAL A 101 2.36 -10.65 -8.96
CA VAL A 101 1.46 -9.64 -8.40
C VAL A 101 0.00 -10.00 -8.60
N ARG A 102 -0.84 -9.49 -7.69
CA ARG A 102 -2.30 -9.60 -7.82
C ARG A 102 -2.81 -8.81 -9.03
N GLN A 103 -3.98 -9.22 -9.52
CA GLN A 103 -4.63 -8.60 -10.68
C GLN A 103 -4.91 -7.11 -10.49
N ASP A 104 -5.37 -6.69 -9.30
CA ASP A 104 -5.66 -5.29 -8.99
C ASP A 104 -4.41 -4.40 -9.11
N VAL A 105 -3.26 -4.91 -8.66
CA VAL A 105 -1.97 -4.24 -8.76
C VAL A 105 -1.51 -4.17 -10.21
N ALA A 106 -1.55 -5.29 -10.95
CA ALA A 106 -1.16 -5.34 -12.35
C ALA A 106 -1.95 -4.35 -13.22
N VAL A 107 -3.28 -4.30 -13.05
CA VAL A 107 -4.16 -3.37 -13.75
C VAL A 107 -3.81 -1.92 -13.39
N ARG A 108 -3.65 -1.61 -12.10
CA ARG A 108 -3.28 -0.24 -11.66
C ARG A 108 -1.95 0.22 -12.24
N THR A 109 -0.95 -0.67 -12.28
CA THR A 109 0.37 -0.38 -12.85
C THR A 109 0.27 -0.10 -14.35
N LEU A 110 -0.40 -0.96 -15.12
CA LEU A 110 -0.58 -0.79 -16.56
C LEU A 110 -1.40 0.47 -16.89
N GLU A 111 -2.46 0.75 -16.13
CA GLU A 111 -3.22 2.00 -16.25
C GLU A 111 -2.41 3.23 -15.89
N GLY A 112 -1.54 3.15 -14.88
CA GLY A 112 -0.60 4.21 -14.51
C GLY A 112 0.40 4.51 -15.63
N ILE A 113 0.89 3.49 -16.32
CA ILE A 113 1.77 3.62 -17.49
C ILE A 113 0.99 4.22 -18.68
N ARG A 114 -0.25 3.78 -18.90
CA ARG A 114 -1.14 4.32 -19.95
C ARG A 114 -1.38 5.82 -19.78
N LYS A 115 -1.63 6.26 -18.54
CA LYS A 115 -1.81 7.69 -18.21
C LYS A 115 -0.57 8.53 -18.54
N LYS A 116 0.62 7.93 -18.55
CA LYS A 116 1.88 8.58 -18.96
C LYS A 116 2.12 8.52 -20.48
N SER A 117 1.14 8.05 -21.27
CA SER A 117 1.22 7.90 -22.73
C SER A 117 2.35 6.97 -23.22
N LEU A 118 2.80 6.04 -22.37
CA LEU A 118 3.87 5.09 -22.71
C LEU A 118 3.34 3.79 -23.34
N CYS A 119 2.04 3.50 -23.18
CA CYS A 119 1.38 2.37 -23.80
C CYS A 119 -0.02 2.74 -24.32
N SER A 120 -0.49 2.00 -25.31
CA SER A 120 -1.86 2.04 -25.82
C SER A 120 -2.57 0.72 -25.52
N VAL A 121 -3.89 0.74 -25.48
CA VAL A 121 -4.71 -0.46 -25.26
C VAL A 121 -5.34 -0.85 -26.58
N GLN A 122 -5.23 -2.13 -26.95
CA GLN A 122 -5.99 -2.73 -28.04
C GLN A 122 -6.76 -3.93 -27.53
N ASP A 123 -7.97 -4.11 -28.03
CA ASP A 123 -8.71 -5.36 -27.87
C ASP A 123 -8.32 -6.28 -29.03
N ARG A 124 -7.76 -7.45 -28.70
CA ARG A 124 -7.51 -8.52 -29.66
C ARG A 124 -8.23 -9.76 -29.19
N ASN A 125 -9.18 -10.23 -30.00
CA ASN A 125 -9.93 -11.46 -29.75
C ASN A 125 -10.64 -11.49 -28.38
N GLY A 126 -11.11 -10.35 -27.87
CA GLY A 126 -11.77 -10.24 -26.57
C GLY A 126 -10.79 -10.18 -25.39
N GLN A 127 -9.50 -10.04 -25.65
CA GLN A 127 -8.46 -9.85 -24.64
C GLN A 127 -7.85 -8.45 -24.75
N ILE A 128 -7.78 -7.76 -23.61
CA ILE A 128 -7.13 -6.46 -23.51
C ILE A 128 -5.61 -6.65 -23.55
N VAL A 129 -4.98 -6.09 -24.58
CA VAL A 129 -3.53 -6.09 -24.78
C VAL A 129 -3.02 -4.66 -24.69
N TYR A 130 -2.00 -4.46 -23.85
CA TYR A 130 -1.26 -3.21 -23.72
C TYR A 130 -0.07 -3.24 -24.67
N ILE A 131 -0.04 -2.30 -25.60
CA ILE A 131 0.99 -2.17 -26.63
C ILE A 131 1.92 -1.03 -26.27
N PHE A 132 3.21 -1.34 -26.22
CA PHE A 132 4.30 -0.43 -25.93
C PHE A 132 5.04 -0.12 -27.23
N PRO A 133 4.68 0.99 -27.92
CA PRO A 133 5.22 1.29 -29.24
C PRO A 133 6.74 1.55 -29.23
N GLY A 134 7.32 1.86 -28.06
CA GLY A 134 8.76 2.04 -27.89
C GLY A 134 9.57 0.74 -28.01
N PHE A 135 8.96 -0.42 -27.73
CA PHE A 135 9.63 -1.72 -27.76
C PHE A 135 9.27 -2.57 -28.98
N LYS A 136 8.31 -2.12 -29.79
CA LYS A 136 7.99 -2.78 -31.07
C LYS A 136 9.07 -2.49 -32.11
N LYS A 137 9.45 -3.54 -32.83
CA LYS A 137 10.39 -3.39 -33.95
C LYS A 137 9.70 -2.58 -35.03
N ARG A 138 10.33 -1.47 -35.42
CA ARG A 138 9.87 -0.64 -36.52
C ARG A 138 10.30 -1.30 -37.83
N LYS A 139 9.36 -1.92 -38.53
CA LYS A 139 9.65 -2.47 -39.85
C LYS A 139 9.30 -1.43 -40.91
N PRO A 140 10.27 -1.04 -41.76
CA PRO A 140 9.97 -0.18 -42.89
C PRO A 140 9.17 -1.01 -43.91
N VAL A 141 8.01 -0.49 -44.28
CA VAL A 141 7.11 -1.08 -45.27
C VAL A 141 6.83 -0.07 -46.38
N LYS A 142 6.35 -0.58 -47.50
CA LYS A 142 5.89 0.19 -48.64
C LYS A 142 4.37 0.06 -48.71
N ILE A 143 3.67 1.18 -48.60
CA ILE A 143 2.20 1.21 -48.67
C ILE A 143 1.79 1.80 -50.02
N CYS A 144 0.81 1.16 -50.66
CA CYS A 144 0.17 1.69 -51.86
C CYS A 144 -0.96 2.66 -51.49
N GLU A 145 -0.90 3.91 -51.96
CA GLU A 145 -1.95 4.90 -51.69
C GLU A 145 -3.28 4.61 -52.41
N TYR A 146 -3.23 3.79 -53.47
CA TYR A 146 -4.43 3.47 -54.26
C TYR A 146 -5.20 2.28 -53.71
N CYS A 147 -4.52 1.15 -53.46
CA CYS A 147 -5.18 -0.08 -53.03
C CYS A 147 -5.02 -0.39 -51.55
N GLY A 148 -4.22 0.39 -50.80
CA GLY A 148 -3.94 0.15 -49.38
C GLY A 148 -3.02 -1.06 -49.10
N GLY A 149 -2.47 -1.69 -50.14
CA GLY A 149 -1.58 -2.84 -49.99
C GLY A 149 -0.31 -2.46 -49.22
N THR A 150 0.10 -3.30 -48.27
CA THR A 150 1.31 -3.14 -47.47
C THR A 150 2.32 -4.21 -47.86
N TYR A 151 3.51 -3.80 -48.27
CA TYR A 151 4.59 -4.67 -48.75
C TYR A 151 5.84 -4.47 -47.92
N GLU A 152 6.52 -5.55 -47.55
CA GLU A 152 7.78 -5.47 -46.83
C GLU A 152 8.91 -5.03 -47.76
N ILE A 153 9.81 -4.18 -47.26
CA ILE A 153 11.02 -3.82 -48.01
C ILE A 153 12.02 -4.96 -47.85
N ARG A 154 12.16 -5.80 -48.88
CA ARG A 154 13.26 -6.76 -49.00
C ARG A 154 14.40 -6.10 -49.77
N GLU A 155 15.63 -6.15 -49.24
CA GLU A 155 16.81 -5.54 -49.87
C GLU A 155 17.12 -6.17 -51.24
N GLU A 156 16.75 -7.44 -51.43
CA GLU A 156 17.03 -8.24 -52.62
C GLU A 156 16.06 -7.96 -53.79
N GLU A 157 14.85 -7.43 -53.53
CA GLU A 157 13.85 -7.13 -54.55
C GLU A 157 13.10 -5.81 -54.23
N PRO A 158 13.66 -4.65 -54.59
CA PRO A 158 12.97 -3.39 -54.42
C PRO A 158 11.79 -3.30 -55.38
N LEU A 159 10.56 -3.57 -54.91
CA LEU A 159 9.34 -3.35 -55.70
C LEU A 159 9.22 -1.86 -56.08
N PRO A 160 9.28 -1.50 -57.39
CA PRO A 160 9.16 -0.12 -57.84
C PRO A 160 7.70 0.35 -57.89
N SER A 161 6.76 -0.59 -58.04
CA SER A 161 5.33 -0.35 -58.17
C SER A 161 4.51 -1.43 -57.46
N CYS A 162 3.25 -1.11 -57.15
CA CYS A 162 2.31 -2.01 -56.52
C CYS A 162 1.94 -3.17 -57.47
N PRO A 163 2.12 -4.45 -57.09
CA PRO A 163 1.75 -5.58 -57.93
C PRO A 163 0.23 -5.71 -58.15
N SER A 164 -0.60 -5.16 -57.26
CA SER A 164 -2.05 -5.22 -57.39
C SER A 164 -2.64 -4.14 -58.30
N CYS A 165 -2.06 -2.94 -58.36
CA CYS A 165 -2.67 -1.82 -59.09
C CYS A 165 -1.69 -0.97 -59.91
N GLY A 166 -0.39 -1.29 -59.93
CA GLY A 166 0.63 -0.57 -60.70
C GLY A 166 1.03 0.80 -60.14
N ALA A 167 0.38 1.32 -59.10
CA ALA A 167 0.69 2.62 -58.52
C ALA A 167 2.04 2.65 -57.80
N LYS A 168 2.62 3.85 -57.64
CA LYS A 168 3.86 4.05 -56.86
C LYS A 168 3.62 3.72 -55.39
N LEU A 169 4.61 3.05 -54.78
CA LEU A 169 4.60 2.73 -53.36
C LEU A 169 5.29 3.84 -52.56
N LYS A 170 4.71 4.25 -51.44
CA LYS A 170 5.34 5.18 -50.49
C LYS A 170 5.96 4.42 -49.32
N ALA A 171 7.14 4.87 -48.87
CA ALA A 171 7.75 4.34 -47.67
C ALA A 171 6.95 4.80 -46.44
N ALA A 172 6.59 3.84 -45.60
CA ALA A 172 5.92 4.04 -44.33
C ALA A 172 6.53 3.08 -43.30
N THR A 173 6.29 3.33 -42.03
CA THR A 173 6.81 2.48 -40.95
C THR A 173 5.63 1.89 -40.20
N VAL A 174 5.58 0.57 -40.10
CA VAL A 174 4.56 -0.13 -39.32
C VAL A 174 5.22 -0.71 -38.07
N LEU A 175 4.50 -0.63 -36.95
CA LEU A 175 4.90 -1.22 -35.68
C LEU A 175 4.50 -2.69 -35.69
N GLU A 176 5.49 -3.57 -35.80
CA GLU A 176 5.30 -5.02 -35.77
C GLU A 176 5.32 -5.57 -34.35
#